data_AF-A0A3D0LTW0-F1
#
_entry.id   AF-A0A3D0LTW0-F1
#
_cell.length_a   1.000
_cell.length_b   1.000
_cell.length_c   1.000
_cell.angle_alpha   90.00
_cell.angle_beta   90.00
_cell.angle_gamma   90.00
#
_symmetry.space_group_name_H-M   'P 1'
#
loop_
_entity.id
_entity.type
_entity.pdbx_description
1 polymer ?
#
loop_
_entity_poly.entity_id
_entity_poly.type
_entity_poly.pdbx_seq_one_letter_code
_entity_poly.pdbx_strand_id
1 'polypeptide(L)'
;MGVFSHRDIKVADSGLNRGSTHLAFDRAWLARHAQGGAPNLLRFYRYRPTASIGLHQAVDRELRLAYCRRRRIEVIRRLTGGGALYHDPGQAGFTL
;
A
#
# COMPACT_ATOMS: atom_id res chain seq x y z
N MET A 1 33.12 14.43 5.97
CA MET A 1 32.65 13.95 4.65
C MET A 1 32.08 12.55 4.87
N GLY A 2 30.78 12.43 5.11
CA GLY A 2 30.16 11.16 5.48
C GLY A 2 29.97 10.27 4.25
N VAL A 3 30.73 9.19 4.15
CA VAL A 3 30.54 8.17 3.13
C VAL A 3 29.28 7.38 3.49
N PHE A 4 28.16 7.67 2.83
CA PHE A 4 26.96 6.83 2.91
C PHE A 4 27.23 5.54 2.12
N SER A 5 27.70 4.51 2.81
CA SER A 5 27.69 3.13 2.32
C SER A 5 26.26 2.78 1.89
N HIS A 6 26.05 2.37 0.63
CA HIS A 6 24.77 1.83 0.15
C HIS A 6 24.52 0.49 0.84
N ARG A 7 23.89 0.54 2.01
CA ARG A 7 23.65 -0.56 2.94
C ARG A 7 22.41 -1.36 2.56
N ASP A 8 22.58 -2.68 2.54
CA ASP A 8 21.63 -3.79 2.56
C ASP A 8 20.13 -3.47 2.40
N ILE A 9 19.55 -3.90 1.27
CA ILE A 9 18.09 -3.93 1.07
C ILE A 9 17.55 -5.19 1.73
N LYS A 10 16.59 -5.02 2.66
CA LYS A 10 15.80 -6.15 3.15
C LYS A 10 14.73 -6.50 2.13
N VAL A 11 14.50 -7.79 1.91
CA VAL A 11 13.40 -8.29 1.08
C VAL A 11 12.41 -9.02 1.97
N ALA A 12 11.13 -8.71 1.84
CA ALA A 12 10.06 -9.37 2.60
C ALA A 12 8.83 -9.65 1.73
N ASP A 13 8.10 -10.70 2.08
CA ASP A 13 6.74 -10.93 1.59
C ASP A 13 5.78 -10.88 2.78
N SER A 14 4.76 -10.01 2.68
CA SER A 14 3.72 -9.85 3.71
C SER A 14 2.42 -10.56 3.35
N GLY A 15 2.41 -11.32 2.26
CA GLY A 15 1.37 -12.26 1.90
C GLY A 15 0.03 -11.58 1.56
N LEU A 16 -1.03 -12.37 1.69
CA LEU A 16 -2.40 -11.96 1.39
C LEU A 16 -3.05 -11.28 2.60
N ASN A 17 -3.32 -9.98 2.50
CA ASN A 17 -3.89 -9.20 3.60
C ASN A 17 -4.93 -8.17 3.14
N ARG A 18 -5.60 -7.53 4.09
CA ARG A 18 -6.55 -6.43 3.82
C ARG A 18 -5.79 -5.20 3.34
N GLY A 19 -6.44 -4.37 2.52
CA GLY A 19 -5.83 -3.12 2.07
C GLY A 19 -5.53 -2.16 3.22
N SER A 20 -6.37 -2.13 4.24
CA SER A 20 -6.13 -1.35 5.47
C SER A 20 -4.87 -1.79 6.21
N THR A 21 -4.59 -3.10 6.28
CA THR A 21 -3.37 -3.66 6.90
C THR A 21 -2.12 -3.24 6.14
N HIS A 22 -2.13 -3.33 4.80
CA HIS A 22 -1.02 -2.90 3.97
C HIS A 22 -0.77 -1.40 4.09
N LEU A 23 -1.83 -0.59 4.05
CA LEU A 23 -1.73 0.86 4.20
C LEU A 23 -1.16 1.27 5.58
N ALA A 24 -1.56 0.58 6.64
CA ALA A 24 -1.04 0.81 7.98
C ALA A 24 0.45 0.47 8.07
N PHE A 25 0.87 -0.66 7.48
CA PHE A 25 2.27 -1.03 7.38
C PHE A 25 3.06 0.04 6.63
N ASP A 26 2.62 0.45 5.44
CA ASP A 26 3.32 1.44 4.61
C ASP A 26 3.48 2.77 5.34
N ARG A 27 2.43 3.24 6.02
CA ARG A 27 2.49 4.48 6.80
C ARG A 27 3.49 4.40 7.95
N ALA A 28 3.46 3.30 8.71
CA ALA A 28 4.36 3.10 9.84
C ALA A 28 5.82 2.92 9.39
N TRP A 29 6.05 2.13 8.34
CA TRP A 29 7.38 1.89 7.78
C TRP A 29 7.97 3.17 7.20
N LEU A 30 7.20 3.92 6.41
CA LEU A 30 7.64 5.20 5.85
C LEU A 30 8.02 6.20 6.94
N ALA A 31 7.18 6.36 7.97
CA ALA A 31 7.47 7.26 9.08
C ALA A 31 8.74 6.86 9.84
N ARG A 32 8.93 5.56 10.11
CA ARG A 32 10.11 5.03 10.80
C ARG A 32 11.37 5.15 9.95
N HIS A 33 11.28 4.89 8.64
CA HIS A 33 12.39 5.01 7.69
C HIS A 33 12.85 6.46 7.54
N ALA A 34 11.91 7.40 7.43
CA ALA A 34 12.21 8.83 7.38
C ALA A 34 12.98 9.36 8.62
N GLN A 35 12.85 8.68 9.76
CA GLN A 35 13.58 8.99 11.00
C GLN A 35 14.89 8.19 11.14
N GLY A 36 15.30 7.43 10.11
CA GLY A 36 16.49 6.56 10.16
C GLY A 36 16.32 5.29 11.01
N GLY A 37 15.09 5.00 11.48
CA GLY A 37 14.81 3.86 12.36
C GLY A 37 14.52 2.55 11.64
N ALA A 38 14.36 2.56 10.32
CA ALA A 38 14.09 1.38 9.50
C ALA A 38 15.05 1.28 8.31
N PRO A 39 15.45 0.06 7.90
CA PRO A 39 16.29 -0.15 6.72
C PRO A 39 15.49 0.00 5.42
N ASN A 40 16.19 0.07 4.28
CA ASN A 40 15.59 -0.04 2.96
C ASN A 40 14.87 -1.39 2.82
N LEU A 41 13.64 -1.39 2.30
CA LEU A 41 12.79 -2.57 2.24
C LEU A 41 12.13 -2.69 0.87
N LEU A 42 12.47 -3.74 0.12
CA LEU A 42 11.64 -4.23 -0.97
C LEU A 42 10.61 -5.20 -0.39
N ARG A 43 9.34 -4.79 -0.36
CA ARG A 43 8.25 -5.62 0.19
C ARG A 43 7.29 -6.04 -0.90
N PHE A 44 7.03 -7.33 -1.01
CA PHE A 44 5.96 -7.91 -1.83
C PHE A 44 4.69 -8.16 -0.98
N TYR A 45 3.53 -8.09 -1.63
CA TYR A 45 2.24 -8.33 -0.99
C TYR A 45 1.10 -8.58 -1.99
N ARG A 46 0.00 -9.12 -1.47
CA ARG A 46 -1.26 -9.31 -2.21
C ARG A 46 -2.45 -8.82 -1.40
N TYR A 47 -3.53 -8.46 -2.07
CA TYR A 47 -4.73 -7.93 -1.43
C TYR A 47 -5.88 -8.93 -1.40
N ARG A 48 -6.62 -8.96 -0.30
CA ARG A 48 -8.04 -9.34 -0.33
C ARG A 48 -8.81 -8.28 -1.14
N PRO A 49 -9.97 -8.60 -1.76
CA PRO A 49 -10.71 -7.65 -2.61
C PRO A 49 -10.76 -6.22 -2.05
N THR A 50 -10.06 -5.30 -2.71
CA THR A 50 -9.86 -3.92 -2.23
C THR A 50 -9.92 -2.95 -3.40
N ALA A 51 -10.72 -1.90 -3.30
CA ALA A 51 -10.65 -0.74 -4.17
C ALA A 51 -9.84 0.36 -3.48
N SER A 52 -8.81 0.85 -4.15
CA SER A 52 -7.94 1.91 -3.64
C SER A 52 -8.05 3.16 -4.51
N ILE A 53 -8.30 4.31 -3.90
CA ILE A 53 -8.30 5.60 -4.60
C ILE A 53 -6.99 6.34 -4.35
N GLY A 54 -6.58 7.15 -5.32
CA GLY A 54 -5.45 8.06 -5.17
C GLY A 54 -5.70 9.15 -4.13
N LEU A 55 -4.62 9.69 -3.59
CA LEU A 55 -4.63 10.68 -2.51
C LEU A 55 -5.63 11.83 -2.74
N HIS A 56 -5.70 12.35 -3.96
CA HIS A 56 -6.49 13.54 -4.31
C HIS A 56 -7.85 13.24 -4.96
N GLN A 57 -8.27 11.98 -5.05
CA GLN A 57 -9.52 11.63 -5.73
C GLN A 57 -10.74 11.72 -4.80
N ALA A 58 -11.89 12.10 -5.36
CA ALA A 58 -13.18 12.07 -4.67
C ALA A 58 -13.77 10.65 -4.72
N VAL A 59 -13.94 10.00 -3.56
CA VAL A 59 -14.27 8.56 -3.49
C VAL A 59 -15.58 8.20 -4.21
N ASP A 60 -16.57 9.10 -4.12
CA ASP A 60 -17.90 9.00 -4.71
C ASP A 60 -17.90 9.16 -6.24
N ARG A 61 -16.86 9.78 -6.81
CA ARG A 61 -16.68 9.92 -8.27
C ARG A 61 -15.92 8.77 -8.90
N GLU A 62 -15.08 8.10 -8.13
CA GLU A 62 -14.23 7.01 -8.63
C GLU A 62 -14.86 5.63 -8.44
N LEU A 63 -15.62 5.43 -7.35
CA LEU A 63 -16.06 4.10 -6.93
C LEU A 63 -17.58 3.98 -6.84
N ARG A 64 -18.08 2.83 -7.30
CA ARG A 64 -19.45 2.38 -7.05
C ARG A 64 -19.60 1.89 -5.61
N LEU A 65 -19.64 2.80 -4.64
CA LEU A 65 -19.60 2.47 -3.20
C LEU A 65 -20.64 1.44 -2.74
N ALA A 66 -21.86 1.52 -3.27
CA ALA A 66 -22.91 0.54 -2.97
C ALA A 66 -22.54 -0.88 -3.46
N TYR A 67 -21.87 -0.99 -4.60
CA TYR A 67 -21.37 -2.27 -5.11
C TYR A 67 -20.23 -2.79 -4.25
N CYS A 68 -19.25 -1.93 -3.90
CA CYS A 68 -18.14 -2.30 -3.02
C CYS A 68 -18.65 -2.84 -1.68
N ARG A 69 -19.61 -2.16 -1.04
CA ARG A 69 -20.24 -2.59 0.21
C ARG A 69 -20.93 -3.95 0.08
N ARG A 70 -21.77 -4.15 -0.95
CA ARG A 70 -22.48 -5.42 -1.16
C ARG A 70 -21.52 -6.59 -1.42
N ARG A 71 -20.42 -6.34 -2.14
CA ARG A 71 -19.42 -7.36 -2.48
C ARG A 71 -18.32 -7.52 -1.43
N ARG A 72 -18.39 -6.79 -0.31
CA ARG A 72 -17.36 -6.78 0.75
C ARG A 72 -15.96 -6.43 0.21
N ILE A 73 -15.92 -5.52 -0.77
CA ILE A 73 -14.68 -4.94 -1.29
C ILE A 73 -14.31 -3.78 -0.34
N GLU A 74 -13.14 -3.88 0.29
CA GLU A 74 -12.64 -2.82 1.16
C GLU A 74 -12.31 -1.58 0.34
N VAL A 75 -12.62 -0.38 0.85
CA VAL A 75 -12.30 0.89 0.18
C VAL A 75 -11.24 1.61 0.99
N ILE A 76 -10.11 1.93 0.37
CA ILE A 76 -9.00 2.65 1.01
C ILE A 76 -8.54 3.85 0.18
N ARG A 77 -7.93 4.85 0.84
CA ARG A 77 -7.20 5.95 0.18
C ARG A 77 -5.70 5.72 0.36
N ARG A 78 -4.95 5.64 -0.74
CA ARG A 78 -3.50 5.46 -0.71
C ARG A 78 -2.78 6.75 -0.32
N LEU A 79 -1.56 6.61 0.18
CA LEU A 79 -0.65 7.73 0.47
C LEU A 79 -0.22 8.48 -0.80
N THR A 80 -0.23 7.80 -1.94
CA THR A 80 0.21 8.31 -3.24
C THR A 80 -0.96 8.73 -4.12
N GLY A 81 -0.67 9.56 -5.14
CA GLY A 81 -1.62 9.96 -6.17
C GLY A 81 -1.98 8.84 -7.17
N GLY A 82 -2.31 9.24 -8.39
CA GLY A 82 -2.77 8.34 -9.46
C GLY A 82 -4.27 8.03 -9.41
N GLY A 83 -4.72 7.18 -10.33
CA GLY A 83 -6.13 6.79 -10.47
C GLY A 83 -6.58 5.70 -9.50
N ALA A 84 -7.88 5.38 -9.53
CA ALA A 84 -8.43 4.28 -8.74
C ALA A 84 -7.96 2.91 -9.27
N LEU A 85 -7.68 1.99 -8.36
CA LEU A 85 -7.24 0.63 -8.67
C LEU A 85 -8.11 -0.38 -7.91
N TYR A 86 -8.46 -1.48 -8.57
CA TYR A 86 -9.01 -2.66 -7.92
C TYR A 86 -7.91 -3.70 -7.71
N HIS A 87 -7.88 -4.29 -6.52
CA HIS A 87 -6.91 -5.29 -6.10
C HIS A 87 -7.60 -6.58 -5.69
N ASP A 88 -7.03 -7.72 -6.08
CA ASP A 88 -7.45 -9.05 -5.66
C ASP A 88 -6.25 -10.02 -5.45
N PRO A 89 -6.48 -11.26 -4.97
CA PRO A 89 -5.39 -12.20 -4.67
C PRO A 89 -4.56 -12.66 -5.88
N GLY A 90 -5.02 -12.42 -7.11
CA GLY A 90 -4.35 -12.76 -8.36
C GLY A 90 -3.30 -11.73 -8.79
N GLN A 91 -3.18 -10.60 -8.10
CA GLN A 91 -2.23 -9.54 -8.39
C GLN A 91 -1.15 -9.46 -7.32
N ALA A 92 0.11 -9.35 -7.73
CA ALA A 92 1.24 -9.08 -6.85
C ALA A 92 1.56 -7.57 -6.86
N GLY A 93 1.57 -6.98 -5.67
CA GLY A 93 2.05 -5.62 -5.43
C GLY A 93 3.44 -5.62 -4.80
N PHE A 94 4.17 -4.52 -4.97
CA PHE A 94 5.42 -4.27 -4.28
C PHE A 94 5.57 -2.80 -3.87
N THR A 95 6.32 -2.55 -2.80
CA THR A 95 6.71 -1.22 -2.31
C THR A 95 8.21 -1.16 -2.03
N LEU A 96 8.75 0.06 -2.10
CA LEU A 96 10.14 0.42 -1.78
C LEU A 96 10.18 1.39 -0.59
#